data_AF-A0A1Q8B2H8-F1
#
_entry.id   AF-A0A1Q8B2H8-F1
#
_cell.length_a   1.000
_cell.length_b   1.000
_cell.length_c   1.000
_cell.angle_alpha   90.00
_cell.angle_beta   90.00
_cell.angle_gamma   90.00
#
_symmetry.space_group_name_H-M   'P 1'
#
loop_
_entity.id
_entity.type
_entity.pdbx_description
1 polymer ?
#
loop_
_entity_poly.entity_id
_entity_poly.type
_entity_poly.pdbx_seq_one_letter_code
_entity_poly.pdbx_strand_id
1 'polypeptide(L)'
;MKQRDSTVAEVEARSVACLAHMGAREIRAMAQNEEQGYIALQRQEWAAGKDYPTKSHHFFSGVPYHHLVSKMYDASRLGQEFLEDLPTEKVV
;
A
#
# COMPACT_ATOMS: atom_id res chain seq x y z
N MET A 1 -11.55 9.23 -35.63
CA MET A 1 -10.71 9.75 -34.54
C MET A 1 -11.62 10.47 -33.55
N LYS A 2 -11.96 9.87 -32.40
CA LYS A 2 -12.86 10.50 -31.42
C LYS A 2 -12.04 11.57 -30.67
N GLN A 3 -12.43 12.85 -30.76
CA GLN A 3 -11.78 13.91 -29.98
C GLN A 3 -11.96 13.59 -28.50
N ARG A 4 -10.85 13.56 -27.74
CA ARG A 4 -10.90 13.39 -26.29
C ARG A 4 -11.48 14.65 -25.67
N ASP A 5 -12.44 14.46 -24.75
CA ASP A 5 -13.05 15.53 -23.98
C ASP A 5 -11.96 16.27 -23.17
N SER A 6 -11.89 17.60 -23.30
CA SER A 6 -10.84 18.42 -22.71
C SER A 6 -10.79 18.31 -21.19
N THR A 7 -11.92 17.98 -20.57
CA THR A 7 -12.03 17.75 -19.12
C THR A 7 -11.29 16.48 -18.65
N VAL A 8 -11.36 15.39 -19.41
CA VAL A 8 -10.66 14.14 -19.11
C VAL A 8 -9.15 14.31 -19.25
N ALA A 9 -8.71 15.00 -20.30
CA ALA A 9 -7.30 15.28 -20.53
C ALA A 9 -6.68 16.13 -19.42
N GLU A 10 -7.42 17.10 -18.87
CA GLU A 10 -6.96 17.93 -17.75
C GLU A 10 -6.86 17.12 -16.44
N VAL A 11 -7.84 16.26 -16.16
CA VAL A 11 -7.83 15.39 -14.97
C VAL A 11 -6.67 14.40 -15.03
N GLU A 12 -6.39 13.81 -16.19
CA GLU A 12 -5.24 12.92 -16.39
C GLU A 12 -3.92 13.66 -16.15
N ALA A 13 -3.74 14.84 -16.75
CA ALA A 13 -2.52 15.63 -16.61
C ALA A 13 -2.27 16.03 -15.15
N ARG A 14 -3.31 16.46 -14.42
CA ARG A 14 -3.22 16.80 -13.00
C ARG A 14 -2.89 15.59 -12.12
N SER A 15 -3.47 14.43 -12.43
CA SER A 15 -3.22 13.19 -11.69
C SER A 15 -1.77 12.73 -11.85
N VAL A 16 -1.23 12.77 -13.08
CA VAL A 16 0.17 12.42 -13.35
C VAL A 16 1.14 13.39 -12.66
N ALA A 17 0.87 14.69 -12.74
CA ALA A 17 1.68 15.70 -12.06
C ALA A 17 1.65 15.53 -10.53
N CYS A 18 0.49 15.21 -9.96
CA CYS A 18 0.34 14.92 -8.54
C CYS A 18 1.18 13.70 -8.11
N LEU A 19 1.08 12.59 -8.84
CA LEU A 19 1.87 11.38 -8.55
C LEU A 19 3.37 11.63 -8.63
N ALA A 20 3.83 12.32 -9.68
CA ALA A 20 5.24 12.67 -9.84
C ALA A 20 5.74 13.59 -8.71
N HIS A 21 4.93 14.59 -8.32
CA HIS A 21 5.27 15.50 -7.25
C HIS A 21 5.33 14.81 -5.88
N MET A 22 4.37 13.94 -5.57
CA MET A 22 4.36 13.16 -4.33
C MET A 22 5.59 12.25 -4.26
N GLY A 23 5.87 11.47 -5.31
CA GLY A 23 7.04 10.58 -5.34
C GLY A 23 8.37 11.32 -5.20
N ALA A 24 8.54 12.45 -5.89
CA ALA A 24 9.76 13.27 -5.80
C ALA A 24 9.98 13.85 -4.39
N ARG A 25 8.91 14.22 -3.67
CA ARG A 25 8.99 14.70 -2.29
C ARG A 25 9.50 13.60 -1.35
N GLU A 26 8.95 12.39 -1.44
CA GLU A 26 9.32 11.30 -0.53
C GLU A 26 10.77 10.82 -0.77
N ILE A 27 11.19 10.72 -2.04
CA ILE A 27 12.58 10.39 -2.38
C ILE A 27 13.54 11.44 -1.80
N ARG A 28 13.19 12.73 -1.88
CA ARG A 28 14.01 13.80 -1.29
C ARG A 28 14.04 13.72 0.23
N ALA A 29 12.92 13.44 0.88
CA ALA A 29 12.85 13.30 2.32
C ALA A 29 13.74 12.14 2.83
N MET A 30 13.73 11.01 2.13
CA MET A 30 14.61 9.88 2.40
C MET A 30 16.09 10.18 2.08
N ALA A 31 16.37 10.93 1.00
CA ALA A 31 17.74 11.31 0.69
C ALA A 31 18.36 12.25 1.74
N GLN A 32 17.53 13.04 2.44
CA GLN A 32 17.98 14.00 3.45
C GLN A 32 17.96 13.44 4.87
N ASN A 33 17.03 12.53 5.18
CA ASN A 33 16.74 12.06 6.53
C ASN A 33 16.72 10.53 6.65
N GLU A 34 17.24 9.82 5.64
CA GLU A 34 17.35 8.37 5.63
C GLU A 34 16.01 7.68 5.94
N GLU A 35 15.97 6.73 6.88
CA GLU A 35 14.76 6.02 7.28
C GLU A 35 13.74 6.95 7.96
N GLN A 36 14.16 8.07 8.54
CA GLN A 36 13.25 9.03 9.16
C GLN A 36 12.32 9.70 8.13
N GLY A 37 12.79 9.86 6.89
CA GLY A 37 11.94 10.30 5.79
C GLY A 37 10.78 9.34 5.55
N TYR A 38 11.06 8.04 5.56
CA TYR A 38 10.06 6.99 5.39
C TYR A 38 9.12 6.86 6.61
N ILE A 39 9.65 6.97 7.83
CA ILE A 39 8.84 6.97 9.06
C ILE A 39 7.87 8.16 9.09
N ALA A 40 8.32 9.33 8.65
CA ALA A 40 7.47 10.52 8.56
C ALA A 40 6.30 10.32 7.58
N LEU A 41 6.54 9.66 6.44
CA LEU A 41 5.49 9.26 5.51
C LEU A 41 4.50 8.28 6.17
N GLN A 42 4.98 7.21 6.81
CA GLN A 42 4.10 6.25 7.49
C GLN A 42 3.21 6.94 8.54
N ARG A 43 3.76 7.86 9.33
CA ARG A 43 2.95 8.63 10.31
C ARG A 43 1.80 9.41 9.65
N GLN A 44 2.02 9.94 8.45
CA GLN A 44 0.98 10.63 7.70
C GLN A 44 -0.08 9.67 7.17
N GLU A 45 0.31 8.48 6.70
CA GLU A 45 -0.60 7.45 6.22
C GLU A 45 -1.52 6.91 7.34
N TRP A 46 -1.01 6.89 8.57
CA TRP A 46 -1.71 6.42 9.77
C TRP A 46 -2.41 7.51 10.59
N ALA A 47 -2.33 8.77 10.16
CA ALA A 47 -2.97 9.88 10.87
C ALA A 47 -4.50 9.72 10.92
N ALA A 48 -5.11 10.17 12.02
CA ALA A 48 -6.55 10.12 12.19
C ALA A 48 -7.29 10.83 11.05
N GLY A 49 -8.37 10.22 10.55
CA GLY A 49 -9.15 10.75 9.42
C GLY A 49 -8.50 10.53 8.05
N LYS A 50 -7.36 9.83 7.96
CA LYS A 50 -6.78 9.39 6.70
C LYS A 50 -7.18 7.94 6.40
N ASP A 51 -7.77 7.75 5.22
CA ASP A 51 -8.17 6.44 4.72
C ASP A 51 -7.38 6.09 3.46
N TYR A 52 -6.08 5.87 3.63
CA TYR A 52 -5.23 5.34 2.58
C TYR A 52 -5.33 3.81 2.59
N PRO A 53 -5.89 3.18 1.54
CA PRO A 53 -6.01 1.72 1.52
C PRO A 53 -4.64 1.05 1.47
N THR A 54 -3.63 1.74 0.94
CA THR A 54 -2.25 1.26 0.77
C THR A 54 -1.42 1.22 2.05
N LYS A 55 -1.89 1.80 3.18
CA LYS A 55 -1.18 1.75 4.47
C LYS A 55 -0.94 0.32 4.96
N SER A 56 -1.76 -0.63 4.50
CA SER A 56 -1.53 -2.07 4.59
C SER A 56 -1.40 -2.67 3.19
N HIS A 57 -0.16 -2.83 2.73
CA HIS A 57 0.08 -3.30 1.36
C HIS A 57 -0.36 -4.76 1.15
N HIS A 58 -0.30 -5.63 2.16
CA HIS A 58 -0.82 -7.01 2.07
C HIS A 58 -2.35 -7.03 1.92
N PHE A 59 -3.05 -6.20 2.71
CA PHE A 59 -4.50 -6.12 2.61
C PHE A 59 -4.93 -5.54 1.26
N PHE A 60 -4.34 -4.41 0.86
CA PHE A 60 -4.64 -3.74 -0.41
C PHE A 60 -4.36 -4.62 -1.63
N SER A 61 -3.26 -5.36 -1.63
CA SER A 61 -2.90 -6.26 -2.75
C SER A 61 -3.73 -7.55 -2.79
N GLY A 62 -4.63 -7.76 -1.82
CA GLY A 62 -5.53 -8.92 -1.81
C GLY A 62 -4.86 -10.20 -1.30
N VAL A 63 -3.76 -10.12 -0.55
CA VAL A 63 -3.16 -11.30 0.10
C VAL A 63 -4.19 -12.10 0.93
N PRO A 64 -5.06 -11.47 1.75
CA PRO A 64 -6.11 -12.21 2.47
C PRO A 64 -7.10 -12.91 1.54
N TYR A 65 -7.45 -12.28 0.41
CA TYR A 65 -8.33 -12.88 -0.59
C TYR A 65 -7.70 -14.14 -1.18
N HIS A 66 -6.45 -14.06 -1.63
CA HIS A 66 -5.74 -15.21 -2.18
C HIS A 66 -5.57 -16.32 -1.15
N HIS A 67 -5.33 -15.98 0.11
CA HIS A 67 -5.28 -16.97 1.20
C HIS A 67 -6.62 -17.73 1.35
N LEU A 68 -7.74 -17.01 1.44
CA LEU A 68 -9.07 -17.63 1.57
C LEU A 68 -9.45 -18.48 0.35
N VAL A 69 -9.17 -17.97 -0.86
CA VAL A 69 -9.41 -18.72 -2.10
C VAL A 69 -8.56 -19.98 -2.15
N SER A 70 -7.27 -19.90 -1.86
CA SER A 70 -6.39 -21.07 -1.82
C SER A 70 -6.83 -22.11 -0.79
N LYS A 71 -7.35 -21.68 0.38
CA LYS A 71 -7.93 -22.59 1.38
C LYS A 71 -9.18 -23.31 0.87
N MET A 72 -10.07 -22.60 0.16
CA MET A 72 -11.28 -23.19 -0.42
C MET A 72 -10.98 -24.32 -1.40
N TYR A 73 -9.85 -24.25 -2.11
CA TYR A 73 -9.45 -25.22 -3.12
C TYR A 73 -8.39 -26.22 -2.65
N ASP A 74 -8.07 -26.27 -1.36
CA ASP A 74 -6.98 -27.08 -0.79
C ASP A 74 -5.64 -26.90 -1.56
N ALA A 75 -5.44 -25.69 -2.08
CA ALA A 75 -4.32 -25.30 -2.93
C ALA A 75 -3.42 -24.28 -2.23
N SER A 76 -3.53 -24.17 -0.90
CA SER A 76 -2.65 -23.30 -0.13
C SER A 76 -1.23 -23.85 -0.18
N ARG A 77 -0.27 -23.04 -0.64
CA ARG A 77 1.17 -23.39 -0.63
C ARG A 77 1.72 -23.64 0.78
N LEU A 78 0.97 -23.23 1.81
CA LEU A 78 1.27 -23.39 3.23
C LEU A 78 0.14 -24.21 3.85
N GLY A 79 0.09 -25.52 3.61
CA GLY A 79 -0.96 -26.45 4.09
C GLY A 79 -1.11 -26.58 5.62
N GLN A 80 -0.76 -25.55 6.37
CA GLN A 80 -0.90 -25.36 7.80
C GLN A 80 -1.32 -23.89 8.00
N GLU A 81 -2.44 -23.65 8.69
CA GLU A 81 -2.95 -22.29 8.94
C GLU A 81 -1.93 -21.39 9.66
N PHE A 82 -0.97 -21.99 10.38
CA PHE A 82 0.20 -21.35 10.99
C PHE A 82 1.35 -22.38 10.98
N LEU A 83 2.55 -22.01 10.51
CA LEU A 83 3.72 -22.89 10.57
C LEU A 83 4.45 -22.83 11.93
N GLU A 84 4.15 -21.84 12.76
CA GLU A 84 4.76 -21.67 14.08
C GLU A 84 3.70 -21.25 15.10
N ASP A 85 3.64 -21.96 16.22
CA ASP A 85 2.98 -21.44 17.43
C ASP A 85 3.66 -20.14 17.82
N LEU A 86 2.89 -19.05 17.86
CA LEU A 86 3.42 -17.76 18.32
C LEU A 86 3.83 -17.90 19.80
N PRO A 87 5.09 -17.62 20.16
CA PRO A 87 5.50 -17.67 21.55
C PRO A 87 4.69 -16.64 22.35
N THR A 88 3.98 -17.12 23.37
CA THR A 88 3.05 -16.34 24.19
C THR A 88 3.74 -15.16 24.90
N GLU A 89 5.06 -15.25 25.06
CA GLU A 89 5.92 -14.25 25.67
C GLU A 89 6.18 -13.01 24.79
N LYS A 90 5.84 -13.04 23.50
CA LYS A 90 6.12 -11.96 22.54
C LYS A 90 4.89 -11.22 22.04
N VAL A 91 3.71 -11.51 22.58
CA VAL A 91 2.49 -10.77 22.27
C VAL A 91 2.30 -9.70 23.34
N VAL A 92 2.47 -8.43 22.97
CA VAL A 92 2.14 -7.27 23.82
C VAL A 92 0.64 -7.05 23.83
#